data_AF-A0A7K6UDF1-F1
#
_entry.id   AF-A0A7K6UDF1-F1
#
_cell.length_a   1.000
_cell.length_b   1.000
_cell.length_c   1.000
_cell.angle_alpha   90.00
_cell.angle_beta   90.00
_cell.angle_gamma   90.00
#
_symmetry.space_group_name_H-M   'P 1'
#
loop_
_entity.id
_entity.type
_entity.pdbx_description
1 polymer ?
#
loop_
_entity_poly.entity_id
_entity_poly.type
_entity_poly.pdbx_seq_one_letter_code
_entity_poly.pdbx_strand_id
1 'polypeptide(L)'
;RIHVGSERNLQYGWLAYMLGDRATKRFTERSKIFTVEGNLCSGKGKLAQQVAEKLGMKYFPEADIHYLDRISGDGTLLPEKFNGFCNLERFYNDPKCPDGHSYRLQAWLFGNRVLQYADALEHLLSTGQGVVMERSPYSDFVFLDAMFKQGYIHKRCLDHYKEIKEFSIFEFLPPHLVIYIDVPAAEVQKRIQEKGKPYEKKVSPSYLQNIEDAYKKTFLPEISETSEVLQYTATEAEDVEKVVEDIEYLKFDKGPWLEQDDVSLHHLRIYVQDKDGVLDPTALPRFIPEITIGGTEYDKIYYEYRSV
;
A
#
# COMPACT_ATOMS: atom_id res chain seq x y z
N ARG A 1 24.82 20.03 32.78
CA ARG A 1 24.09 18.78 32.48
C ARG A 1 22.73 19.21 31.93
N ILE A 2 22.60 19.29 30.61
CA ILE A 2 21.35 19.73 29.99
C ILE A 2 20.39 18.54 30.05
N HIS A 3 19.22 18.73 30.65
CA HIS A 3 18.15 17.74 30.68
C HIS A 3 17.69 17.46 29.24
N VAL A 4 18.00 16.27 28.74
CA VAL A 4 17.38 15.70 27.54
C VAL A 4 16.42 14.64 28.05
N GLY A 5 15.17 15.05 28.21
CA GLY A 5 14.09 14.22 28.73
C GLY A 5 12.77 14.64 28.10
N SER A 6 12.57 14.23 26.86
CA SER A 6 11.30 14.07 26.17
C SER A 6 11.62 13.32 24.88
N GLU A 7 11.11 12.11 24.70
CA GLU A 7 11.09 11.39 23.43
C GLU A 7 10.16 12.14 22.45
N ARG A 8 10.56 13.34 22.03
CA ARG A 8 10.13 13.89 20.75
C ARG A 8 11.19 13.44 19.77
N ASN A 9 10.87 12.46 18.93
CA ASN A 9 11.66 12.20 17.73
C ASN A 9 11.78 13.55 17.01
N LEU A 10 12.98 14.14 17.00
CA LEU A 10 13.21 15.42 16.36
C LEU A 10 12.88 15.27 14.87
N GLN A 11 11.90 16.03 14.40
CA GLN A 11 11.52 16.06 12.99
C GLN A 11 12.73 16.43 12.14
N TYR A 12 12.97 15.65 11.09
CA TYR A 12 14.00 15.99 10.11
C TYR A 12 13.54 17.23 9.33
N GLY A 13 14.50 18.06 8.96
CA GLY A 13 14.22 19.30 8.25
C GLY A 13 15.48 19.91 7.68
N TRP A 14 15.34 21.13 7.16
CA TRP A 14 16.41 21.83 6.45
C TRP A 14 17.67 22.02 7.31
N LEU A 15 17.52 22.26 8.61
CA LEU A 15 18.66 22.38 9.53
C LEU A 15 19.46 21.07 9.62
N ALA A 16 18.79 19.93 9.74
CA ALA A 16 19.46 18.62 9.77
C ALA A 16 20.19 18.34 8.44
N TYR A 17 19.57 18.70 7.32
CA TYR A 17 20.19 18.63 6.00
C TYR A 17 21.45 19.51 5.93
N MET A 18 21.37 20.79 6.32
CA MET A 18 22.53 21.70 6.34
C MET A 18 23.67 21.22 7.25
N LEU A 19 23.34 20.59 8.37
CA LEU A 19 24.31 20.00 9.29
C LEU A 19 24.93 18.69 8.77
N GLY A 20 24.54 18.23 7.58
CA GLY A 20 25.19 17.14 6.86
C GLY A 20 24.48 15.79 6.92
N ASP A 21 23.26 15.72 7.46
CA ASP A 21 22.38 14.54 7.39
C ASP A 21 21.84 14.38 5.95
N ARG A 22 22.56 13.56 5.18
CA ARG A 22 22.26 13.17 3.80
C ARG A 22 21.80 11.72 3.76
N ALA A 23 20.71 11.45 3.03
CA ALA A 23 20.17 10.10 2.89
C ALA A 23 21.14 9.17 2.14
N THR A 24 21.79 9.66 1.08
CA THR A 24 22.74 8.87 0.27
C THR A 24 23.91 8.29 1.08
N LYS A 25 24.38 8.98 2.13
CA LYS A 25 25.45 8.49 3.01
C LYS A 25 25.05 7.23 3.79
N ARG A 26 23.76 7.00 3.98
CA ARG A 26 23.21 5.82 4.68
C ARG A 26 22.83 4.71 3.72
N PHE A 27 22.77 5.00 2.43
CA PHE A 27 22.36 4.02 1.44
C PHE A 27 23.47 3.00 1.20
N THR A 28 23.04 1.76 1.16
CA THR A 28 23.82 0.56 0.87
C THR A 28 23.21 -0.12 -0.34
N GLU A 29 23.87 -1.15 -0.88
CA GLU A 29 23.31 -1.94 -1.99
C GLU A 29 21.94 -2.55 -1.66
N ARG A 30 21.69 -2.83 -0.37
CA ARG A 30 20.43 -3.40 0.15
C ARG A 30 19.39 -2.34 0.53
N SER A 31 19.67 -1.05 0.33
CA SER A 31 18.71 0.04 0.59
C SER A 31 17.71 0.14 -0.55
N LYS A 32 16.82 -0.85 -0.64
CA LYS A 32 15.85 -1.02 -1.73
C LYS A 32 14.45 -1.26 -1.18
N ILE A 33 13.44 -0.95 -1.99
CA ILE A 33 12.03 -1.20 -1.67
C ILE A 33 11.54 -2.33 -2.56
N PHE A 34 11.15 -3.43 -1.93
CA PHE A 34 10.60 -4.60 -2.60
C PHE A 34 9.13 -4.75 -2.25
N THR A 35 8.32 -5.03 -3.26
CA THR A 35 6.88 -5.22 -3.08
C THR A 35 6.50 -6.63 -3.54
N VAL A 36 5.89 -7.40 -2.65
CA VAL A 36 5.35 -8.73 -2.99
C VAL A 36 3.88 -8.57 -3.38
N GLU A 37 3.60 -8.91 -4.63
CA GLU A 37 2.31 -8.77 -5.27
C GLU A 37 1.71 -10.14 -5.60
N GLY A 38 0.38 -10.19 -5.69
CA GLY A 38 -0.32 -11.41 -6.02
C GLY A 38 -1.80 -11.37 -5.68
N ASN A 39 -2.52 -12.36 -6.21
CA ASN A 39 -3.94 -12.55 -5.97
C ASN A 39 -4.25 -12.80 -4.47
N LEU A 40 -5.52 -12.83 -4.10
CA LEU A 40 -5.93 -13.15 -2.74
C LEU A 40 -5.41 -14.54 -2.34
N CYS A 41 -5.03 -14.72 -1.07
CA CYS A 41 -4.55 -16.00 -0.54
C CYS A 41 -3.39 -16.68 -1.30
N SER A 42 -2.57 -15.94 -2.06
CA SER A 42 -1.40 -16.48 -2.77
C SER A 42 -0.23 -16.87 -1.85
N GLY A 43 -0.27 -16.55 -0.56
CA GLY A 43 0.83 -16.81 0.38
C GLY A 43 1.88 -15.68 0.46
N LYS A 44 1.59 -14.53 -0.16
CA LYS A 44 2.47 -13.36 -0.25
C LYS A 44 3.09 -12.91 1.08
N GLY A 45 2.32 -12.84 2.17
CA GLY A 45 2.85 -12.37 3.45
C GLY A 45 3.91 -13.28 4.06
N LYS A 46 3.77 -14.61 3.88
CA LYS A 46 4.80 -15.56 4.32
C LYS A 46 6.09 -15.36 3.53
N LEU A 47 6.00 -15.24 2.21
CA LEU A 47 7.16 -14.99 1.36
C LEU A 47 7.83 -13.65 1.71
N ALA A 48 7.04 -12.58 1.82
CA ALA A 48 7.53 -11.23 2.14
C ALA A 48 8.29 -11.20 3.47
N GLN A 49 7.74 -11.84 4.50
CA GLN A 49 8.41 -11.94 5.80
C GLN A 49 9.73 -12.72 5.71
N GLN A 50 9.74 -13.88 5.03
CA GLN A 50 10.93 -14.71 4.92
C GLN A 50 12.04 -14.03 4.09
N VAL A 51 11.68 -13.34 3.00
CA VAL A 51 12.61 -12.54 2.19
C VAL A 51 13.20 -11.40 3.03
N ALA A 52 12.37 -10.69 3.81
CA ALA A 52 12.83 -9.62 4.68
C ALA A 52 13.83 -10.12 5.73
N GLU A 53 13.53 -11.23 6.40
CA GLU A 53 14.40 -11.85 7.40
C GLU A 53 15.75 -12.27 6.81
N LYS A 54 15.75 -12.90 5.63
CA LYS A 54 16.98 -13.36 4.94
C LYS A 54 17.85 -12.20 4.46
N LEU A 55 17.24 -11.12 3.94
CA LEU A 55 17.97 -9.97 3.43
C LEU A 55 18.34 -8.94 4.51
N GLY A 56 17.79 -9.06 5.71
CA GLY A 56 17.95 -8.09 6.80
C GLY A 56 17.16 -6.81 6.58
N MET A 57 16.08 -6.87 5.82
CA MET A 57 15.19 -5.76 5.50
C MET A 57 14.04 -5.67 6.50
N LYS A 58 13.40 -4.50 6.61
CA LYS A 58 12.21 -4.33 7.44
C LYS A 58 10.98 -4.83 6.67
N TYR A 59 10.22 -5.72 7.29
CA TYR A 59 8.95 -6.20 6.76
C TYR A 59 7.79 -5.29 7.17
N PHE A 60 6.96 -4.89 6.20
CA PHE A 60 5.69 -4.22 6.42
C PHE A 60 4.54 -5.16 6.00
N PRO A 61 3.65 -5.53 6.93
CA PRO A 61 2.51 -6.41 6.62
C PRO A 61 1.48 -5.67 5.75
N GLU A 62 0.60 -6.41 5.05
CA GLU A 62 -0.45 -5.79 4.23
C GLU A 62 -1.28 -4.76 5.02
N ALA A 63 -1.42 -3.54 4.47
CA ALA A 63 -2.23 -2.49 5.06
C ALA A 63 -3.70 -2.90 5.15
N ASP A 64 -4.23 -2.92 6.38
CA ASP A 64 -5.64 -3.18 6.64
C ASP A 64 -6.42 -1.88 6.85
N ILE A 65 -7.72 -2.01 7.12
CA ILE A 65 -8.60 -0.85 7.36
C ILE A 65 -8.10 -0.05 8.58
N HIS A 66 -7.50 -0.71 9.58
CA HIS A 66 -7.04 -0.10 10.83
C HIS A 66 -5.56 0.32 10.81
N TYR A 67 -4.93 0.40 9.63
CA TYR A 67 -3.52 0.77 9.56
C TYR A 67 -3.26 2.16 10.18
N LEU A 68 -4.11 3.14 9.85
CA LEU A 68 -4.05 4.49 10.39
C LEU A 68 -4.19 4.53 11.92
N ASP A 69 -5.12 3.74 12.48
CA ASP A 69 -5.36 3.65 13.93
C ASP A 69 -4.10 3.22 14.69
N ARG A 70 -3.33 2.29 14.11
CA ARG A 70 -2.11 1.75 14.73
C ARG A 70 -0.94 2.72 14.73
N ILE A 71 -0.92 3.66 13.79
CA ILE A 71 0.19 4.61 13.61
C ILE A 71 -0.08 5.92 14.33
N SER A 72 -1.32 6.38 14.29
CA SER A 72 -1.69 7.72 14.77
C SER A 72 -2.04 7.75 16.26
N GLY A 73 -2.49 6.61 16.83
CA GLY A 73 -3.01 6.54 18.20
C GLY A 73 -2.26 5.57 19.10
N ASP A 74 -2.90 5.22 20.23
CA ASP A 74 -2.36 4.32 21.26
C ASP A 74 -2.35 2.83 20.84
N GLY A 75 -2.53 2.54 19.56
CA GLY A 75 -2.66 1.18 19.02
C GLY A 75 -4.03 0.53 19.24
N THR A 76 -4.99 1.24 19.83
CA THR A 76 -6.37 0.77 20.00
C THR A 76 -7.15 0.87 18.70
N LEU A 77 -7.83 -0.20 18.31
CA LEU A 77 -8.67 -0.22 17.11
C LEU A 77 -9.91 0.65 17.31
N LEU A 78 -10.11 1.60 16.41
CA LEU A 78 -11.26 2.49 16.49
C LEU A 78 -12.53 1.80 15.96
N PRO A 79 -13.71 2.17 16.48
CA PRO A 79 -14.99 1.79 15.90
C PRO A 79 -15.10 2.15 14.40
N GLU A 80 -15.86 1.35 13.65
CA GLU A 80 -16.08 1.52 12.20
C GLU A 80 -16.49 2.95 11.79
N LYS A 81 -17.24 3.65 12.63
CA LYS A 81 -17.67 5.04 12.40
C LYS A 81 -16.52 6.05 12.31
N PHE A 82 -15.38 5.78 12.93
CA PHE A 82 -14.20 6.63 12.87
C PHE A 82 -13.18 6.13 11.83
N ASN A 83 -13.38 4.92 11.31
CA ASN A 83 -12.50 4.27 10.35
C ASN A 83 -13.14 4.22 8.94
N GLY A 84 -13.66 5.36 8.50
CA GLY A 84 -14.22 5.54 7.15
C GLY A 84 -15.55 4.84 6.85
N PHE A 85 -16.26 4.29 7.85
CA PHE A 85 -17.46 3.46 7.66
C PHE A 85 -17.21 2.27 6.72
N CYS A 86 -16.02 1.70 6.83
CA CYS A 86 -15.49 0.68 5.95
C CYS A 86 -15.48 -0.68 6.65
N ASN A 87 -15.97 -1.72 5.97
CA ASN A 87 -16.10 -3.06 6.54
C ASN A 87 -15.98 -4.14 5.46
N LEU A 88 -14.88 -4.89 5.48
CA LEU A 88 -14.63 -5.96 4.50
C LEU A 88 -15.73 -7.03 4.49
N GLU A 89 -16.28 -7.39 5.65
CA GLU A 89 -17.35 -8.38 5.72
C GLU A 89 -18.62 -7.90 4.99
N ARG A 90 -18.98 -6.62 5.17
CA ARG A 90 -20.12 -6.03 4.46
C ARG A 90 -19.90 -6.03 2.94
N PHE A 91 -18.68 -5.72 2.49
CA PHE A 91 -18.33 -5.76 1.07
C PHE A 91 -18.49 -7.16 0.47
N TYR A 92 -18.01 -8.21 1.13
CA TYR A 92 -18.14 -9.57 0.59
C TYR A 92 -19.55 -10.15 0.70
N ASN A 93 -20.37 -9.66 1.64
CA ASN A 93 -21.76 -10.07 1.80
C ASN A 93 -22.70 -9.41 0.78
N ASP A 94 -22.55 -8.10 0.56
CA ASP A 94 -23.36 -7.33 -0.38
C ASP A 94 -22.52 -6.26 -1.13
N PRO A 95 -21.74 -6.68 -2.15
CA PRO A 95 -20.86 -5.76 -2.88
C PRO A 95 -21.62 -4.78 -3.78
N LYS A 96 -22.93 -4.97 -4.00
CA LYS A 96 -23.79 -4.11 -4.82
C LYS A 96 -24.68 -3.19 -3.99
N CYS A 97 -24.35 -3.03 -2.70
CA CYS A 97 -25.11 -2.18 -1.80
C CYS A 97 -25.23 -0.75 -2.36
N PRO A 98 -26.45 -0.15 -2.41
CA PRO A 98 -26.66 1.20 -2.92
C PRO A 98 -25.95 2.30 -2.12
N ASP A 99 -25.49 1.98 -0.90
CA ASP A 99 -24.77 2.87 0.03
C ASP A 99 -23.37 3.28 -0.47
N GLY A 100 -22.89 2.70 -1.59
CA GLY A 100 -21.57 3.04 -2.13
C GLY A 100 -20.39 2.50 -1.33
N HIS A 101 -20.67 1.63 -0.34
CA HIS A 101 -19.70 1.04 0.59
C HIS A 101 -18.50 0.42 -0.12
N SER A 102 -18.72 -0.28 -1.23
CA SER A 102 -17.66 -0.93 -2.02
C SER A 102 -16.57 0.05 -2.46
N TYR A 103 -16.96 1.22 -2.95
CA TYR A 103 -16.00 2.23 -3.38
C TYR A 103 -15.36 2.96 -2.19
N ARG A 104 -16.15 3.26 -1.14
CA ARG A 104 -15.63 3.88 0.08
C ARG A 104 -14.53 3.04 0.74
N LEU A 105 -14.74 1.73 0.82
CA LEU A 105 -13.74 0.77 1.30
C LEU A 105 -12.48 0.80 0.44
N GLN A 106 -12.62 0.80 -0.88
CA GLN A 106 -11.47 0.83 -1.78
C GLN A 106 -10.68 2.13 -1.66
N ALA A 107 -11.35 3.28 -1.58
CA ALA A 107 -10.70 4.57 -1.37
C ALA A 107 -9.97 4.65 -0.02
N TRP A 108 -10.57 4.11 1.04
CA TRP A 108 -9.95 4.03 2.36
C TRP A 108 -8.71 3.14 2.38
N LEU A 109 -8.79 1.95 1.76
CA LEU A 109 -7.66 1.04 1.63
C LEU A 109 -6.54 1.66 0.79
N PHE A 110 -6.87 2.40 -0.27
CA PHE A 110 -5.88 3.13 -1.06
C PHE A 110 -5.13 4.17 -0.20
N GLY A 111 -5.84 4.99 0.57
CA GLY A 111 -5.22 5.95 1.50
C GLY A 111 -4.29 5.29 2.52
N ASN A 112 -4.73 4.19 3.13
CA ASN A 112 -3.89 3.41 4.05
C ASN A 112 -2.63 2.84 3.38
N ARG A 113 -2.73 2.38 2.12
CA ARG A 113 -1.57 1.90 1.36
C ARG A 113 -0.60 3.01 0.97
N VAL A 114 -1.13 4.20 0.65
CA VAL A 114 -0.30 5.39 0.41
C VAL A 114 0.45 5.78 1.68
N LEU A 115 -0.22 5.80 2.83
CA LEU A 115 0.43 6.10 4.12
C LEU A 115 1.48 5.05 4.48
N GLN A 116 1.18 3.77 4.25
CA GLN A 116 2.16 2.69 4.44
C GLN A 116 3.39 2.85 3.54
N TYR A 117 3.18 3.25 2.28
CA TYR A 117 4.27 3.50 1.36
C TYR A 117 5.14 4.68 1.81
N ALA A 118 4.51 5.74 2.32
CA ALA A 118 5.22 6.86 2.92
C ALA A 118 6.04 6.44 4.15
N ASP A 119 5.52 5.57 5.03
CA ASP A 119 6.28 5.01 6.17
C ASP A 119 7.47 4.15 5.73
N ALA A 120 7.28 3.34 4.68
CA ALA A 120 8.33 2.53 4.08
C ALA A 120 9.47 3.41 3.52
N LEU A 121 9.10 4.47 2.78
CA LEU A 121 10.05 5.46 2.27
C LEU A 121 10.74 6.23 3.40
N GLU A 122 10.01 6.68 4.42
CA GLU A 122 10.57 7.36 5.56
C GLU A 122 11.60 6.48 6.30
N HIS A 123 11.27 5.20 6.51
CA HIS A 123 12.17 4.23 7.12
C HIS A 123 13.43 4.04 6.28
N LEU A 124 13.29 3.87 4.97
CA LEU A 124 14.41 3.74 4.04
C LEU A 124 15.32 4.99 4.07
N LEU A 125 14.74 6.19 3.95
CA LEU A 125 15.47 7.46 3.87
C LEU A 125 16.12 7.86 5.21
N SER A 126 15.53 7.46 6.32
CA SER A 126 16.05 7.74 7.66
C SER A 126 17.12 6.74 8.09
N THR A 127 16.92 5.44 7.87
CA THR A 127 17.81 4.39 8.40
C THR A 127 18.79 3.84 7.35
N GLY A 128 18.46 3.95 6.07
CA GLY A 128 19.15 3.22 5.00
C GLY A 128 18.80 1.73 4.95
N GLN A 129 17.94 1.21 5.83
CA GLN A 129 17.54 -0.19 5.78
C GLN A 129 16.48 -0.40 4.68
N GLY A 130 16.69 -1.40 3.84
CA GLY A 130 15.72 -1.80 2.83
C GLY A 130 14.39 -2.27 3.43
N VAL A 131 13.34 -2.21 2.62
CA VAL A 131 11.97 -2.50 3.03
C VAL A 131 11.35 -3.52 2.10
N VAL A 132 10.69 -4.52 2.68
CA VAL A 132 9.83 -5.47 1.96
C VAL A 132 8.40 -5.24 2.43
N MET A 133 7.48 -5.02 1.51
CA MET A 133 6.07 -4.82 1.84
C MET A 133 5.15 -5.69 0.99
N GLU A 134 3.96 -5.96 1.51
CA GLU A 134 2.90 -6.61 0.76
C GLU A 134 1.99 -5.58 0.10
N ARG A 135 1.81 -5.69 -1.21
CA ARG A 135 0.93 -4.84 -2.02
C ARG A 135 1.21 -3.34 -1.91
N SER A 136 1.73 -2.80 -2.99
CA SER A 136 1.97 -1.37 -3.14
C SER A 136 0.68 -0.59 -3.52
N PRO A 137 0.65 0.74 -3.32
CA PRO A 137 -0.40 1.58 -3.91
C PRO A 137 -0.44 1.50 -5.44
N TYR A 138 0.67 1.13 -6.10
CA TYR A 138 0.73 0.92 -7.55
C TYR A 138 -0.14 -0.25 -8.01
N SER A 139 -0.34 -1.29 -7.20
CA SER A 139 -1.15 -2.46 -7.57
C SER A 139 -2.63 -2.33 -7.22
N ASP A 140 -3.02 -1.29 -6.48
CA ASP A 140 -4.39 -1.18 -5.95
C ASP A 140 -5.47 -1.07 -7.04
N PHE A 141 -5.15 -0.45 -8.18
CA PHE A 141 -6.10 -0.27 -9.28
C PHE A 141 -6.60 -1.60 -9.88
N VAL A 142 -5.85 -2.69 -9.70
CA VAL A 142 -6.24 -4.03 -10.17
C VAL A 142 -7.54 -4.48 -9.49
N PHE A 143 -7.70 -4.19 -8.20
CA PHE A 143 -8.92 -4.51 -7.45
C PHE A 143 -10.08 -3.67 -7.94
N LEU A 144 -9.85 -2.38 -8.17
CA LEU A 144 -10.86 -1.46 -8.66
C LEU A 144 -11.36 -1.83 -10.06
N ASP A 145 -10.47 -2.17 -11.00
CA ASP A 145 -10.85 -2.61 -12.34
C ASP A 145 -11.65 -3.91 -12.29
N ALA A 146 -11.27 -4.85 -11.42
CA ALA A 146 -12.04 -6.06 -11.19
C ALA A 146 -13.44 -5.76 -10.59
N MET A 147 -13.55 -4.81 -9.66
CA MET A 147 -14.85 -4.36 -9.11
C MET A 147 -15.73 -3.69 -10.17
N PHE A 148 -15.14 -2.88 -11.05
CA PHE A 148 -15.83 -2.23 -12.15
C PHE A 148 -16.40 -3.25 -13.15
N LYS A 149 -15.59 -4.23 -13.56
CA LYS A 149 -16.01 -5.32 -14.45
C LYS A 149 -17.13 -6.19 -13.88
N GLN A 150 -17.20 -6.36 -12.56
CA GLN A 150 -18.30 -7.07 -11.89
C GLN A 150 -19.55 -6.20 -11.67
N GLY A 151 -19.48 -4.90 -11.99
CA GLY A 151 -20.55 -3.94 -11.76
C GLY A 151 -20.80 -3.65 -10.28
N TYR A 152 -19.76 -3.70 -9.44
CA TYR A 152 -19.84 -3.32 -8.01
C TYR A 152 -19.72 -1.80 -7.83
N ILE A 153 -19.09 -1.11 -8.77
CA ILE A 153 -18.85 0.32 -8.74
C ILE A 153 -19.28 0.99 -10.04
N HIS A 154 -19.67 2.26 -9.95
CA HIS A 154 -20.04 3.07 -11.11
C HIS A 154 -18.81 3.64 -11.81
N LYS A 155 -18.97 4.02 -13.09
CA LYS A 155 -17.90 4.65 -13.88
C LYS A 155 -17.38 5.95 -13.23
N ARG A 156 -18.25 6.74 -12.61
CA ARG A 156 -17.86 7.96 -11.86
C ARG A 156 -16.84 7.69 -10.75
N CYS A 157 -16.92 6.52 -10.11
CA CYS A 157 -16.02 6.12 -9.04
C CYS A 157 -14.65 5.73 -9.59
N LEU A 158 -14.63 5.09 -10.77
CA LEU A 158 -13.40 4.80 -11.50
C LEU A 158 -12.69 6.08 -11.93
N ASP A 159 -13.43 7.06 -12.45
CA ASP A 159 -12.87 8.35 -12.88
C ASP A 159 -12.29 9.13 -11.68
N HIS A 160 -13.01 9.16 -10.55
CA HIS A 160 -12.52 9.77 -9.31
C HIS A 160 -11.26 9.10 -8.77
N TYR A 161 -11.21 7.76 -8.78
CA TYR A 161 -10.02 7.04 -8.32
C TYR A 161 -8.80 7.31 -9.21
N LYS A 162 -8.98 7.40 -10.54
CA LYS A 162 -7.86 7.69 -11.45
C LYS A 162 -7.22 9.04 -11.14
N GLU A 163 -8.05 10.06 -10.89
CA GLU A 163 -7.57 11.39 -10.47
C GLU A 163 -6.79 11.30 -9.15
N ILE A 164 -7.36 10.66 -8.11
CA ILE A 164 -6.66 10.46 -6.84
C ILE A 164 -5.33 9.72 -7.02
N LYS A 165 -5.34 8.63 -7.79
CA LYS A 165 -4.15 7.81 -8.06
C LYS A 165 -3.06 8.66 -8.70
N GLU A 166 -3.40 9.45 -9.71
CA GLU A 166 -2.45 10.28 -10.45
C GLU A 166 -1.78 11.32 -9.54
N PHE A 167 -2.55 12.05 -8.73
CA PHE A 167 -1.98 13.04 -7.80
C PHE A 167 -1.21 12.40 -6.64
N SER A 168 -1.71 11.28 -6.10
CA SER A 168 -1.08 10.65 -4.93
C SER A 168 0.22 9.95 -5.28
N ILE A 169 0.28 9.28 -6.45
CA ILE A 169 1.44 8.45 -6.83
C ILE A 169 2.56 9.29 -7.45
N PHE A 170 2.25 10.44 -8.07
CA PHE A 170 3.25 11.26 -8.77
C PHE A 170 4.39 11.73 -7.87
N GLU A 171 4.12 12.00 -6.60
CA GLU A 171 5.12 12.46 -5.62
C GLU A 171 6.02 11.32 -5.10
N PHE A 172 5.67 10.05 -5.39
CA PHE A 172 6.42 8.89 -4.91
C PHE A 172 7.28 8.25 -6.00
N LEU A 173 8.47 7.81 -5.58
CA LEU A 173 9.30 6.93 -6.40
C LEU A 173 8.71 5.51 -6.38
N PRO A 174 8.69 4.78 -7.52
CA PRO A 174 8.18 3.41 -7.59
C PRO A 174 9.03 2.44 -6.76
N PRO A 175 8.57 1.22 -6.46
CA PRO A 175 9.44 0.21 -5.85
C PRO A 175 10.63 -0.14 -6.76
N HIS A 176 11.70 -0.70 -6.19
CA HIS A 176 12.84 -1.15 -6.99
C HIS A 176 12.58 -2.53 -7.62
N LEU A 177 11.87 -3.39 -6.88
CA LEU A 177 11.55 -4.75 -7.29
C LEU A 177 10.10 -5.06 -6.98
N VAL A 178 9.43 -5.69 -7.94
CA VAL A 178 8.12 -6.29 -7.76
C VAL A 178 8.24 -7.81 -7.91
N ILE A 179 7.88 -8.52 -6.84
CA ILE A 179 7.84 -9.98 -6.81
C ILE A 179 6.39 -10.41 -6.98
N TYR A 180 6.02 -10.92 -8.15
CA TYR A 180 4.66 -11.37 -8.44
C TYR A 180 4.53 -12.88 -8.28
N ILE A 181 3.59 -13.32 -7.43
CA ILE A 181 3.27 -14.73 -7.25
C ILE A 181 2.08 -15.10 -8.15
N ASP A 182 2.35 -15.86 -9.20
CA ASP A 182 1.33 -16.38 -10.10
C ASP A 182 0.65 -17.61 -9.47
N VAL A 183 -0.59 -17.39 -9.02
CA VAL A 183 -1.48 -18.44 -8.54
C VAL A 183 -2.77 -18.36 -9.35
N PRO A 184 -3.14 -19.42 -10.09
CA PRO A 184 -4.35 -19.42 -10.90
C PRO A 184 -5.59 -19.14 -10.06
N ALA A 185 -6.53 -18.35 -10.57
CA ALA A 185 -7.76 -17.98 -9.86
C ALA A 185 -8.55 -19.20 -9.35
N ALA A 186 -8.54 -20.32 -10.07
CA ALA A 186 -9.17 -21.57 -9.65
C ALA A 186 -8.52 -22.18 -8.40
N GLU A 187 -7.20 -22.08 -8.26
CA GLU A 187 -6.48 -22.54 -7.07
C GLU A 187 -6.67 -21.57 -5.91
N VAL A 188 -6.61 -20.26 -6.17
CA VAL A 188 -6.94 -19.22 -5.18
C VAL A 188 -8.33 -19.45 -4.59
N GLN A 189 -9.32 -19.75 -5.42
CA GLN A 189 -10.67 -20.03 -4.96
C GLN A 189 -10.70 -21.24 -4.01
N LYS A 190 -10.00 -22.34 -4.34
CA LYS A 190 -9.90 -23.51 -3.45
C LYS A 190 -9.26 -23.14 -2.11
N ARG A 191 -8.14 -22.40 -2.13
CA ARG A 191 -7.45 -21.92 -0.91
C ARG A 191 -8.35 -21.04 -0.05
N ILE A 192 -9.16 -20.16 -0.66
CA ILE A 192 -10.14 -19.33 0.05
C ILE A 192 -11.26 -20.20 0.65
N GLN A 193 -11.76 -21.22 -0.06
CA GLN A 193 -12.78 -22.12 0.50
C GLN A 193 -12.27 -22.93 1.70
N GLU A 194 -11.00 -23.33 1.68
CA GLU A 194 -10.36 -24.08 2.77
C GLU A 194 -9.98 -23.20 3.97
N LYS A 195 -9.25 -22.11 3.74
CA LYS A 195 -8.60 -21.31 4.79
C LYS A 195 -9.20 -19.91 4.98
N GLY A 196 -10.02 -19.45 4.04
CA GLY A 196 -10.60 -18.11 4.06
C GLY A 196 -11.66 -17.95 5.15
N LYS A 197 -11.87 -16.70 5.55
CA LYS A 197 -12.91 -16.35 6.53
C LYS A 197 -14.30 -16.59 5.94
N PRO A 198 -15.34 -16.80 6.76
CA PRO A 198 -16.69 -17.11 6.28
C PRO A 198 -17.23 -16.11 5.23
N TYR A 199 -16.89 -14.83 5.36
CA TYR A 199 -17.27 -13.80 4.42
C TYR A 199 -16.43 -13.83 3.12
N GLU A 200 -15.13 -14.13 3.18
CA GLU A 200 -14.26 -14.23 1.99
C GLU A 200 -14.66 -15.40 1.08
N LYS A 201 -15.30 -16.44 1.62
CA LYS A 201 -15.80 -17.58 0.84
C LYS A 201 -16.91 -17.22 -0.15
N LYS A 202 -17.53 -16.05 0.00
CA LYS A 202 -18.59 -15.55 -0.91
C LYS A 202 -18.04 -14.84 -2.15
N VAL A 203 -16.72 -14.73 -2.28
CA VAL A 203 -16.08 -14.10 -3.44
C VAL A 203 -16.44 -14.84 -4.73
N SER A 204 -16.85 -14.07 -5.75
CA SER A 204 -17.14 -14.60 -7.08
C SER A 204 -15.87 -15.12 -7.76
N PRO A 205 -15.89 -16.31 -8.39
CA PRO A 205 -14.75 -16.80 -9.18
C PRO A 205 -14.37 -15.83 -10.31
N SER A 206 -15.37 -15.19 -10.93
CA SER A 206 -15.15 -14.21 -11.99
C SER A 206 -14.45 -12.94 -11.49
N TYR A 207 -14.60 -12.60 -10.21
CA TYR A 207 -13.87 -11.47 -9.60
C TYR A 207 -12.38 -11.81 -9.46
N LEU A 208 -12.05 -13.01 -8.98
CA LEU A 208 -10.66 -13.48 -8.86
C LEU A 208 -9.96 -13.59 -10.22
N GLN A 209 -10.67 -14.04 -11.25
CA GLN A 209 -10.16 -14.08 -12.61
C GLN A 209 -9.90 -12.67 -13.16
N ASN A 210 -10.82 -11.73 -12.91
CA ASN A 210 -10.62 -10.34 -13.34
C ASN A 210 -9.41 -9.69 -12.67
N ILE A 211 -9.13 -10.02 -11.41
CA ILE A 211 -7.93 -9.58 -10.70
C ILE A 211 -6.68 -10.14 -11.36
N GLU A 212 -6.63 -11.45 -11.59
CA GLU A 212 -5.51 -12.12 -12.26
C GLU A 212 -5.25 -11.50 -13.64
N ASP A 213 -6.31 -11.30 -14.43
CA ASP A 213 -6.25 -10.66 -15.74
C ASP A 213 -5.71 -9.24 -15.68
N ALA A 214 -6.14 -8.43 -14.71
CA ALA A 214 -5.70 -7.06 -14.55
C ALA A 214 -4.24 -6.96 -14.05
N TYR A 215 -3.78 -7.90 -13.21
CA TYR A 215 -2.37 -8.03 -12.88
C TYR A 215 -1.53 -8.30 -14.14
N LYS A 216 -1.90 -9.33 -14.91
CA LYS A 216 -1.13 -9.79 -16.07
C LYS A 216 -1.16 -8.82 -17.25
N LYS A 217 -2.30 -8.20 -17.53
CA LYS A 217 -2.51 -7.36 -18.74
C LYS A 217 -2.15 -5.89 -18.54
N THR A 218 -2.20 -5.38 -17.31
CA THR A 218 -2.06 -3.93 -17.06
C THR A 218 -0.93 -3.65 -16.08
N PHE A 219 -0.97 -4.23 -14.88
CA PHE A 219 0.00 -3.91 -13.83
C PHE A 219 1.43 -4.36 -14.16
N LEU A 220 1.62 -5.63 -14.54
CA LEU A 220 2.97 -6.15 -14.82
C LEU A 220 3.66 -5.43 -15.98
N PRO A 221 2.98 -5.13 -17.12
CA PRO A 221 3.57 -4.31 -18.18
C PRO A 221 3.93 -2.90 -17.71
N GLU A 222 3.01 -2.18 -17.06
CA GLU A 222 3.21 -0.79 -16.60
C GLU A 222 4.38 -0.68 -15.61
N ILE A 223 4.46 -1.60 -14.64
CA ILE A 223 5.51 -1.55 -13.62
C ILE A 223 6.87 -2.02 -14.13
N SER A 224 6.91 -2.87 -15.16
CA SER A 224 8.16 -3.38 -15.75
C SER A 224 9.00 -2.31 -16.46
N GLU A 225 8.38 -1.18 -16.82
CA GLU A 225 9.06 -0.02 -17.41
C GLU A 225 9.90 0.73 -16.36
N THR A 226 9.42 0.79 -15.12
CA THR A 226 10.03 1.60 -14.05
C THR A 226 10.77 0.76 -13.01
N SER A 227 10.34 -0.48 -12.80
CA SER A 227 10.81 -1.37 -11.73
C SER A 227 11.21 -2.72 -12.31
N GLU A 228 12.07 -3.44 -11.60
CA GLU A 228 12.41 -4.81 -11.96
C GLU A 228 11.30 -5.76 -11.49
N VAL A 229 11.00 -6.79 -12.28
CA VAL A 229 9.87 -7.70 -12.02
C VAL A 229 10.36 -9.13 -12.03
N LEU A 230 10.11 -9.84 -10.93
CA LEU A 230 10.32 -11.28 -10.81
C LEU A 230 8.97 -11.97 -10.68
N GLN A 231 8.76 -13.01 -11.50
CA GLN A 231 7.51 -13.77 -11.52
C GLN A 231 7.78 -15.19 -11.05
N TYR A 232 7.05 -15.65 -10.05
CA TYR A 232 7.17 -16.98 -9.48
C TYR A 232 5.85 -17.71 -9.50
N THR A 233 5.89 -19.00 -9.78
CA THR A 233 4.74 -19.87 -9.53
C THR A 233 4.57 -20.13 -8.03
N ALA A 234 3.39 -20.59 -7.61
CA ALA A 234 3.12 -20.92 -6.21
C ALA A 234 4.13 -21.89 -5.58
N THR A 235 4.64 -22.85 -6.35
CA THR A 235 5.63 -23.84 -5.89
C THR A 235 7.04 -23.27 -5.78
N GLU A 236 7.43 -22.40 -6.71
CA GLU A 236 8.74 -21.75 -6.68
C GLU A 236 8.81 -20.70 -5.58
N ALA A 237 7.69 -20.02 -5.30
CA ALA A 237 7.59 -19.07 -4.20
C ALA A 237 7.75 -19.71 -2.81
N GLU A 238 7.70 -21.04 -2.68
CA GLU A 238 8.04 -21.71 -1.41
C GLU A 238 9.55 -21.81 -1.19
N ASP A 239 10.34 -21.79 -2.26
CA ASP A 239 11.80 -21.81 -2.22
C ASP A 239 12.35 -20.38 -2.11
N VAL A 240 12.42 -19.90 -0.87
CA VAL A 240 12.91 -18.55 -0.56
C VAL A 240 14.37 -18.37 -0.91
N GLU A 241 15.18 -19.44 -0.89
CA GLU A 241 16.61 -19.34 -1.19
C GLU A 241 16.82 -19.01 -2.66
N LYS A 242 16.08 -19.69 -3.55
CA LYS A 242 16.04 -19.34 -4.97
C LYS A 242 15.62 -17.88 -5.20
N VAL A 243 14.56 -17.42 -4.52
CA VAL A 243 14.08 -16.03 -4.66
C VAL A 243 15.15 -15.03 -4.22
N VAL A 244 15.85 -15.30 -3.12
CA VAL A 244 16.92 -14.42 -2.62
C VAL A 244 18.12 -14.42 -3.55
N GLU A 245 18.52 -15.57 -4.09
CA GLU A 245 19.59 -15.67 -5.08
C GLU A 245 19.25 -14.86 -6.34
N ASP A 246 18.04 -15.02 -6.89
CA ASP A 246 17.59 -14.28 -8.06
C ASP A 246 17.63 -12.76 -7.82
N ILE A 247 17.30 -12.30 -6.61
CA ILE A 247 17.38 -10.89 -6.21
C ILE A 247 18.83 -10.40 -6.16
N GLU A 248 19.76 -11.21 -5.63
CA GLU A 248 21.18 -10.84 -5.55
C GLU A 248 21.86 -10.80 -6.93
N TYR A 249 21.41 -11.60 -7.89
CA TYR A 249 21.88 -11.55 -9.28
C TYR A 249 21.29 -10.39 -10.08
N LEU A 250 20.24 -9.75 -9.57
CA LEU A 250 19.52 -8.73 -10.30
C LEU A 250 20.27 -7.38 -10.28
N LYS A 251 20.40 -6.77 -11.46
CA LYS A 251 20.97 -5.43 -11.59
C LYS A 251 19.86 -4.39 -11.66
N PHE A 252 19.87 -3.45 -10.73
CA PHE A 252 18.87 -2.38 -10.63
C PHE A 252 19.28 -1.19 -11.49
N ASP A 253 19.12 -1.35 -12.81
CA ASP A 253 19.50 -0.33 -13.80
C ASP A 253 18.29 0.49 -14.31
N LYS A 254 17.08 0.19 -13.80
CA LYS A 254 15.83 0.85 -14.20
C LYS A 254 15.28 1.81 -13.15
N GLY A 255 14.46 2.73 -13.63
CA GLY A 255 13.61 3.58 -12.81
C GLY A 255 14.24 4.92 -12.43
N PRO A 256 13.43 5.84 -11.88
CA PRO A 256 13.85 7.20 -11.53
C PRO A 256 14.82 7.25 -10.34
N TRP A 257 15.05 6.13 -9.64
CA TRP A 257 15.95 6.04 -8.48
C TRP A 257 17.39 6.41 -8.80
N LEU A 258 17.85 6.12 -10.02
CA LEU A 258 19.22 6.41 -10.45
C LEU A 258 19.47 7.90 -10.69
N GLU A 259 18.41 8.66 -10.96
CA GLU A 259 18.46 10.09 -11.22
C GLU A 259 18.36 10.94 -9.94
N GLN A 260 18.10 10.30 -8.79
CA GLN A 260 17.93 11.00 -7.52
C GLN A 260 19.26 11.48 -6.95
N ASP A 261 19.27 12.73 -6.50
CA ASP A 261 20.36 13.37 -5.78
C ASP A 261 20.00 13.60 -4.29
N ASP A 262 20.94 14.14 -3.52
CA ASP A 262 20.70 14.45 -2.11
C ASP A 262 19.58 15.46 -1.88
N VAL A 263 19.28 16.34 -2.86
CA VAL A 263 18.29 17.41 -2.74
C VAL A 263 16.88 16.85 -2.97
N SER A 264 16.69 16.09 -4.05
CA SER A 264 15.44 15.38 -4.36
C SER A 264 15.07 14.41 -3.24
N LEU A 265 16.02 13.59 -2.74
CA LEU A 265 15.78 12.71 -1.60
C LEU A 265 15.47 13.47 -0.31
N HIS A 266 16.02 14.68 -0.13
CA HIS A 266 15.68 15.55 1.00
C HIS A 266 14.23 16.04 0.91
N HIS A 267 13.79 16.50 -0.25
CA HIS A 267 12.40 16.92 -0.47
C HIS A 267 11.42 15.77 -0.29
N LEU A 268 11.74 14.60 -0.86
CA LEU A 268 10.96 13.39 -0.67
C LEU A 268 10.86 13.01 0.82
N ARG A 269 11.98 13.08 1.57
CA ARG A 269 11.99 12.79 3.01
C ARG A 269 11.13 13.77 3.81
N ILE A 270 11.11 15.06 3.45
CA ILE A 270 10.23 16.04 4.09
C ILE A 270 8.76 15.71 3.79
N TYR A 271 8.45 15.41 2.52
CA TYR A 271 7.09 15.08 2.10
C TYR A 271 6.55 13.85 2.83
N VAL A 272 7.30 12.73 2.83
CA VAL A 272 6.81 11.48 3.47
C VAL A 272 6.70 11.55 4.99
N GLN A 273 7.39 12.51 5.62
CA GLN A 273 7.28 12.75 7.06
C GLN A 273 5.99 13.50 7.41
N ASP A 274 5.44 14.29 6.48
CA ASP A 274 4.16 14.99 6.63
C ASP A 274 3.01 14.07 6.19
N LYS A 275 2.47 13.31 7.15
CA LYS A 275 1.40 12.33 6.87
C LYS A 275 0.09 12.98 6.42
N ASP A 276 -0.20 14.19 6.89
CA ASP A 276 -1.38 14.93 6.46
C ASP A 276 -1.21 15.36 4.99
N GLY A 277 -0.06 15.96 4.64
CA GLY A 277 0.26 16.34 3.27
C GLY A 277 0.30 15.16 2.29
N VAL A 278 0.73 13.97 2.75
CA VAL A 278 0.69 12.72 1.97
C VAL A 278 -0.74 12.26 1.67
N LEU A 279 -1.67 12.47 2.61
CA LEU A 279 -3.06 12.07 2.46
C LEU A 279 -3.94 13.13 1.78
N ASP A 280 -3.51 14.40 1.75
CA ASP A 280 -4.26 15.50 1.11
C ASP A 280 -4.70 15.17 -0.34
N PRO A 281 -3.85 14.61 -1.23
CA PRO A 281 -4.26 14.21 -2.58
C PRO A 281 -5.33 13.11 -2.62
N THR A 282 -5.52 12.35 -1.55
CA THR A 282 -6.57 11.33 -1.44
C THR A 282 -7.94 11.92 -1.11
N ALA A 283 -7.97 13.14 -0.57
CA ALA A 283 -9.18 13.86 -0.18
C ALA A 283 -9.57 14.92 -1.23
N LEU A 284 -9.55 14.57 -2.52
CA LEU A 284 -9.96 15.48 -3.59
C LEU A 284 -11.42 15.95 -3.38
N PRO A 285 -11.71 17.25 -3.53
CA PRO A 285 -13.05 17.81 -3.32
C PRO A 285 -13.97 17.54 -4.53
N ARG A 286 -14.09 16.27 -4.94
CA ARG A 286 -15.02 15.81 -5.96
C ARG A 286 -16.21 15.13 -5.30
N PHE A 287 -17.37 15.76 -5.40
CA PHE A 287 -18.58 15.26 -4.78
C PHE A 287 -19.16 14.07 -5.57
N ILE A 288 -18.91 12.86 -5.08
CA ILE A 288 -19.61 11.64 -5.51
C ILE A 288 -20.43 11.05 -4.35
N PRO A 289 -21.63 10.52 -4.61
CA PRO A 289 -22.53 10.02 -3.54
C PRO A 289 -21.91 8.95 -2.64
N GLU A 290 -20.99 8.15 -3.16
CA GLU A 290 -20.42 7.01 -2.46
C GLU A 290 -19.43 7.38 -1.33
N ILE A 291 -18.82 8.57 -1.37
CA ILE A 291 -17.84 9.03 -0.35
C ILE A 291 -18.25 10.34 0.33
N THR A 292 -19.15 11.11 -0.27
CA THR A 292 -19.49 12.44 0.25
C THR A 292 -20.33 12.29 1.52
N ILE A 293 -19.79 12.74 2.65
CA ILE A 293 -20.50 12.77 3.93
C ILE A 293 -21.17 14.14 4.08
N GLY A 294 -22.42 14.15 4.56
CA GLY A 294 -23.13 15.39 4.84
C GLY A 294 -22.47 16.17 5.98
N GLY A 295 -22.42 17.51 5.88
CA GLY A 295 -21.73 18.34 6.89
C GLY A 295 -22.22 18.12 8.32
N THR A 296 -23.53 17.95 8.54
CA THR A 296 -24.11 17.66 9.86
C THR A 296 -23.67 16.30 10.42
N GLU A 297 -23.57 15.30 9.55
CA GLU A 297 -23.11 13.96 9.93
C GLU A 297 -21.62 13.99 10.27
N TYR A 298 -20.81 14.64 9.44
CA TYR A 298 -19.39 14.85 9.68
C TYR A 298 -19.12 15.55 11.02
N ASP A 299 -19.83 16.66 11.30
CA ASP A 299 -19.67 17.43 12.53
C ASP A 299 -19.98 16.58 13.77
N LYS A 300 -21.05 15.79 13.72
CA LYS A 300 -21.40 14.85 14.79
C LYS A 300 -20.30 13.81 15.01
N ILE A 301 -19.80 13.18 13.95
CA ILE A 301 -18.74 12.17 14.04
C ILE A 301 -17.45 12.78 14.57
N TYR A 302 -17.10 13.99 14.12
CA TYR A 302 -15.91 14.70 14.55
C TYR A 302 -15.92 14.98 16.06
N TYR A 303 -17.02 15.50 16.61
CA TYR A 303 -17.13 15.74 18.05
C TYR A 303 -17.19 14.43 18.86
N GLU A 304 -17.83 13.39 18.33
CA GLU A 304 -17.78 12.07 18.95
C GLU A 304 -16.36 11.50 18.98
N TYR A 305 -15.58 11.66 17.91
CA TYR A 305 -14.18 11.21 17.84
C TYR A 305 -13.32 11.95 18.86
N ARG A 306 -13.46 13.28 18.93
CA ARG A 306 -12.72 14.12 19.90
C ARG A 306 -13.08 13.85 21.36
N SER A 307 -14.21 13.21 21.62
CA SER A 307 -14.68 12.87 22.97
C SER A 307 -14.16 11.53 23.50
N VAL A 308 -13.56 10.72 22.62
CA VAL A 308 -12.92 9.44 22.93
C VAL A 308 -11.44 9.67 23.19
#